data_AF-A0A1Q9GSL5-F1
#
_entry.id   AF-A0A1Q9GSL5-F1
#
_cell.length_a   1.000
_cell.length_b   1.000
_cell.length_c   1.000
_cell.angle_alpha   90.00
_cell.angle_beta   90.00
_cell.angle_gamma   90.00
#
_symmetry.space_group_name_H-M   'P 1'
#
loop_
_entity.id
_entity.type
_entity.pdbx_description
1 polymer ?
#
loop_
_entity_poly.entity_id
_entity_poly.type
_entity_poly.pdbx_seq_one_letter_code
_entity_poly.pdbx_strand_id
1 'polypeptide(L)'
;MSKFFYKGRIEKKPKHESFGYNTKRAAKLGTETNPLPLIVNSEERKTEVEAILAENQLFATITVSVEEKENLVELETILNKPKTTVFEKTPNRNDPCSCGSGKKFKKCCG
;
A
#
# COMPACT_ATOMS: atom_id res chain seq x y z
N MET A 1 40.56 -30.54 9.87
CA MET A 1 40.51 -29.84 8.55
C MET A 1 39.56 -30.61 7.64
N SER A 2 38.46 -30.01 7.15
CA SER A 2 37.45 -30.74 6.36
C SER A 2 38.04 -31.21 5.02
N LYS A 3 37.90 -32.52 4.72
CA LYS A 3 38.47 -33.20 3.54
C LYS A 3 37.62 -33.04 2.26
N PHE A 4 36.69 -32.08 2.24
CA PHE A 4 35.78 -31.83 1.14
C PHE A 4 36.41 -30.90 0.12
N PHE A 5 36.65 -31.39 -1.09
CA PHE A 5 37.18 -30.62 -2.21
C PHE A 5 36.04 -30.15 -3.12
N TYR A 6 36.02 -28.86 -3.49
CA TYR A 6 35.11 -28.33 -4.50
C TYR A 6 35.91 -27.89 -5.73
N LYS A 7 35.62 -28.49 -6.91
CA LYS A 7 36.34 -28.23 -8.18
C LYS A 7 37.87 -28.23 -8.04
N GLY A 8 38.41 -29.21 -7.31
CA GLY A 8 39.87 -29.38 -7.15
C GLY A 8 40.55 -28.45 -6.15
N ARG A 9 39.82 -27.58 -5.44
CA ARG A 9 40.36 -26.77 -4.33
C ARG A 9 39.82 -27.24 -2.98
N ILE A 10 40.60 -27.06 -1.92
CA ILE A 10 40.23 -27.36 -0.50
C ILE A 10 39.13 -26.39 0.00
N GLU A 11 38.83 -25.35 -0.77
CA GLU A 11 37.85 -24.34 -0.43
C GLU A 11 36.43 -24.90 -0.42
N LYS A 12 35.62 -24.44 0.55
CA LYS A 12 34.19 -24.76 0.61
C LYS A 12 33.50 -24.13 -0.61
N LYS A 13 32.53 -24.86 -1.19
CA LYS A 13 31.68 -24.35 -2.27
C LYS A 13 31.13 -22.96 -1.88
N PRO A 14 31.33 -21.91 -2.69
CA PRO A 14 30.78 -20.61 -2.38
C PRO A 14 29.25 -20.68 -2.33
N LYS A 15 28.66 -19.97 -1.37
CA LYS A 15 27.20 -19.86 -1.26
C LYS A 15 26.73 -18.96 -2.40
N HIS A 16 26.20 -19.57 -3.47
CA HIS A 16 25.60 -18.81 -4.57
C HIS A 16 24.19 -18.37 -4.16
N GLU A 17 24.11 -17.32 -3.35
CA GLU A 17 22.84 -16.61 -3.11
C GLU A 17 22.73 -15.47 -4.11
N SER A 18 22.08 -15.74 -5.24
CA SER A 18 21.61 -14.67 -6.12
C SER A 18 20.19 -14.31 -5.71
N PHE A 19 20.00 -13.12 -5.14
CA PHE A 19 18.69 -12.49 -5.06
C PHE A 19 18.30 -12.01 -6.46
N GLY A 20 18.01 -12.95 -7.36
CA GLY A 20 17.80 -12.69 -8.78
C GLY A 20 16.49 -11.93 -9.08
N TYR A 21 15.56 -11.94 -8.13
CA TYR A 21 14.28 -11.25 -8.27
C TYR A 21 14.29 -9.93 -7.52
N ASN A 22 14.76 -8.88 -8.20
CA ASN A 22 14.56 -7.50 -7.78
C ASN A 22 13.43 -6.90 -8.61
N THR A 23 12.29 -6.63 -7.98
CA THR A 23 11.23 -5.83 -8.62
C THR A 23 11.64 -4.37 -8.51
N LYS A 24 11.60 -3.63 -9.63
CA LYS A 24 11.71 -2.16 -9.62
C LYS A 24 10.42 -1.56 -9.04
N ARG A 25 10.13 -1.86 -7.77
CA ARG A 25 8.92 -1.40 -7.09
C ARG A 25 9.02 0.11 -6.90
N ALA A 26 8.15 0.86 -7.57
CA ALA A 26 7.96 2.26 -7.25
C ALA A 26 7.27 2.40 -5.88
N ALA A 27 7.79 3.29 -5.04
CA ALA A 27 7.14 3.67 -3.78
C ALA A 27 5.88 4.49 -4.09
N LYS A 28 4.80 4.22 -3.35
CA LYS A 28 3.54 4.96 -3.52
C LYS A 28 3.73 6.39 -3.01
N LEU A 29 3.14 7.35 -3.71
CA LEU A 29 3.07 8.74 -3.24
C LEU A 29 2.34 8.80 -1.89
N GLY A 30 2.78 9.71 -1.02
CA GLY A 30 2.23 9.87 0.33
C GLY A 30 2.85 8.96 1.38
N THR A 31 3.97 8.28 1.07
CA THR A 31 4.72 7.44 2.01
C THR A 31 5.98 8.15 2.50
N GLU A 32 6.56 7.73 3.63
CA GLU A 32 7.83 8.28 4.14
C GLU A 32 8.94 8.31 3.09
N THR A 33 9.00 7.26 2.27
CA THR A 33 10.00 7.12 1.20
C THR A 33 9.69 7.95 -0.04
N ASN A 34 8.45 8.41 -0.21
CA ASN A 34 7.99 9.17 -1.36
C ASN A 34 6.83 10.11 -0.95
N PRO A 35 7.14 11.24 -0.30
CA PRO A 35 6.15 12.18 0.21
C PRO A 35 5.47 12.96 -0.92
N LEU A 36 4.24 13.43 -0.68
CA LEU A 36 3.46 14.25 -1.61
C LEU A 36 4.07 15.66 -1.76
N PRO A 37 4.43 16.12 -2.98
CA PRO A 37 4.77 17.52 -3.23
C PRO A 37 3.51 18.38 -3.22
N LEU A 38 3.37 19.26 -2.23
CA LEU A 38 2.23 20.17 -2.11
C LEU A 38 2.70 21.62 -2.05
N ILE A 39 1.98 22.51 -2.75
CA ILE A 39 2.24 23.95 -2.76
C ILE A 39 1.04 24.67 -2.18
N VAL A 40 1.27 25.51 -1.16
CA VAL A 40 0.24 26.30 -0.48
C VAL A 40 0.61 27.78 -0.46
N ASN A 41 -0.40 28.65 -0.47
CA ASN A 41 -0.18 30.10 -0.55
C ASN A 41 0.00 30.79 0.82
N SER A 42 -0.46 30.16 1.92
CA SER A 42 -0.42 30.75 3.25
C SER A 42 -0.11 29.73 4.35
N GLU A 43 0.34 30.24 5.50
CA GLU A 43 0.63 29.43 6.68
C GLU A 43 -0.64 28.83 7.30
N GLU A 44 -1.76 29.56 7.27
CA GLU A 44 -3.06 29.04 7.73
C GLU A 44 -3.44 27.79 6.94
N ARG A 45 -3.37 27.87 5.60
CA ARG A 45 -3.65 26.73 4.71
C ARG A 45 -2.69 25.57 4.92
N LYS A 46 -1.43 25.86 5.27
CA LYS A 46 -0.45 24.82 5.63
C LYS A 46 -0.92 24.02 6.85
N THR A 47 -1.39 24.68 7.92
CA THR A 47 -1.86 23.99 9.13
C THR A 47 -3.10 23.12 8.88
N GLU A 48 -4.03 23.59 8.03
CA GLU A 48 -5.19 22.81 7.61
C GLU A 48 -4.78 21.55 6.86
N VAL A 49 -3.86 21.69 5.89
CA VAL A 49 -3.37 20.57 5.09
C VAL A 49 -2.60 19.57 5.95
N GLU A 50 -1.82 20.03 6.93
CA GLU A 50 -1.13 19.18 7.89
C GLU A 50 -2.11 18.35 8.75
N ALA A 51 -3.22 18.95 9.18
CA ALA A 51 -4.27 18.22 9.90
C ALA A 51 -4.88 17.11 9.02
N ILE A 52 -5.21 17.42 7.75
CA ILE A 52 -5.76 16.44 6.80
C ILE A 52 -4.76 15.30 6.55
N LEU A 53 -3.47 15.62 6.41
CA LEU A 53 -2.41 14.62 6.22
C LEU A 53 -2.29 13.69 7.43
N ALA A 54 -2.37 14.24 8.66
CA ALA A 54 -2.31 13.47 9.89
C ALA A 54 -3.51 12.52 10.04
N GLU A 55 -4.72 12.99 9.74
CA GLU A 55 -5.94 12.17 9.76
C GLU A 55 -5.86 10.98 8.80
N ASN A 56 -5.24 11.18 7.63
CA ASN A 56 -5.13 10.17 6.58
C ASN A 56 -3.81 9.38 6.63
N GLN A 57 -2.94 9.64 7.61
CA GLN A 57 -1.61 9.02 7.76
C GLN A 57 -0.75 9.13 6.49
N LEU A 58 -0.78 10.31 5.85
CA LEU A 58 -0.04 10.61 4.62
C LEU A 58 1.15 11.52 4.92
N PHE A 59 2.25 11.31 4.20
CA PHE A 59 3.45 12.14 4.29
C PHE A 59 3.53 13.10 3.10
N ALA A 60 3.81 14.38 3.35
CA ALA A 60 3.94 15.41 2.33
C ALA A 60 5.10 16.36 2.59
N THR A 61 5.67 16.89 1.51
CA THR A 61 6.62 17.99 1.50
C THR A 61 5.86 19.24 1.08
N ILE A 62 5.59 20.13 2.03
CA ILE A 62 4.80 21.34 1.79
C ILE A 62 5.73 22.54 1.58
N THR A 63 5.62 23.19 0.42
CA THR A 63 6.29 24.46 0.12
C THR A 63 5.27 25.60 0.16
N VAL A 64 5.56 26.65 0.92
CA VAL A 64 4.73 27.85 0.99
C VAL A 64 5.24 28.86 -0.04
N SER A 65 4.43 29.17 -1.05
CA SER A 65 4.76 30.16 -2.08
C SER A 65 3.53 30.99 -2.41
N VAL A 66 3.65 32.31 -2.29
CA VAL A 66 2.53 33.26 -2.53
C VAL A 66 2.37 33.57 -4.03
N GLU A 67 3.42 33.32 -4.83
CA GLU A 67 3.48 33.69 -6.24
C GLU A 67 3.00 32.59 -7.18
N GLU A 68 3.08 31.33 -6.72
CA GLU A 68 2.70 30.16 -7.51
C GLU A 68 1.24 29.75 -7.24
N LYS A 69 0.65 29.01 -8.17
CA LYS A 69 -0.71 28.48 -7.96
C LYS A 69 -0.67 27.34 -6.95
N GLU A 70 -1.64 27.33 -6.03
CA GLU A 70 -1.89 26.22 -5.11
C GLU A 70 -1.94 24.89 -5.86
N ASN A 71 -1.14 23.92 -5.42
CA ASN A 71 -1.10 22.58 -6.00
C ASN A 71 -1.41 21.54 -4.92
N LEU A 72 -2.68 21.15 -4.88
CA LEU A 72 -3.24 20.13 -3.99
C LEU A 72 -3.82 18.93 -4.76
N VAL A 73 -3.59 18.87 -6.08
CA VAL A 73 -4.21 17.88 -6.97
C VAL A 73 -3.89 16.46 -6.51
N GLU A 74 -2.65 16.18 -6.13
CA GLU A 74 -2.25 14.85 -5.69
C GLU A 74 -2.96 14.44 -4.38
N LEU A 75 -3.10 15.37 -3.43
CA LEU A 75 -3.82 15.13 -2.18
C LEU A 75 -5.31 14.85 -2.46
N GLU A 76 -5.96 15.66 -3.29
CA GLU A 76 -7.36 15.47 -3.66
C GLU A 76 -7.59 14.14 -4.40
N THR A 77 -6.68 13.74 -5.29
CA THR A 77 -6.80 12.46 -6.01
C THR A 77 -6.71 11.25 -5.08
N ILE A 78 -5.92 11.34 -4.00
CA ILE A 78 -5.80 10.27 -3.01
C ILE A 78 -7.06 10.21 -2.15
N LEU A 79 -7.57 11.35 -1.71
CA LEU A 79 -8.78 11.43 -0.88
C LEU A 79 -10.03 10.97 -1.64
N ASN A 80 -10.16 11.36 -2.91
CA ASN A 80 -11.31 11.02 -3.76
C ASN A 80 -11.19 9.64 -4.43
N LYS A 81 -10.18 8.83 -4.07
CA LYS A 81 -9.98 7.53 -4.69
C LYS A 81 -11.20 6.63 -4.44
N PRO A 82 -11.84 6.07 -5.48
CA PRO A 82 -13.00 5.23 -5.32
C PRO A 82 -12.64 3.99 -4.48
N LYS A 83 -13.40 3.79 -3.40
CA LYS A 83 -13.25 2.61 -2.54
C LYS A 83 -13.96 1.43 -3.21
N THR A 84 -13.30 0.28 -3.24
CA THR A 84 -13.91 -0.96 -3.72
C THR A 84 -15.04 -1.35 -2.78
N THR A 85 -16.20 -1.71 -3.31
CA THR A 85 -17.29 -2.27 -2.51
C THR A 85 -16.86 -3.62 -1.95
N VAL A 86 -16.88 -3.74 -0.62
CA VAL A 86 -16.58 -5.00 0.06
C VAL A 86 -17.90 -5.72 0.25
N PHE A 87 -18.07 -6.85 -0.44
CA PHE A 87 -19.19 -7.74 -0.19
C PHE A 87 -18.81 -8.74 0.90
N GLU A 88 -19.73 -9.00 1.83
CA GLU A 88 -19.53 -10.05 2.81
C GLU A 88 -19.42 -11.41 2.12
N LYS A 89 -18.60 -12.30 2.67
CA LYS A 89 -18.49 -13.65 2.11
C LYS A 89 -19.85 -14.33 2.19
N THR A 90 -20.29 -14.91 1.07
CA THR A 90 -21.48 -15.76 1.09
C THR A 90 -21.27 -16.94 2.05
N PRO A 91 -22.35 -17.41 2.73
CA PRO A 91 -22.26 -18.54 3.65
C PRO A 91 -21.62 -19.76 2.98
N ASN A 92 -20.89 -20.59 3.74
CA ASN A 92 -20.30 -21.80 3.17
C ASN A 92 -21.42 -22.75 2.73
N ARG A 93 -21.11 -23.66 1.79
CA ARG A 93 -22.04 -24.57 1.13
C ARG A 93 -22.99 -25.30 2.10
N ASN A 94 -22.53 -25.65 3.30
CA ASN A 94 -23.31 -26.37 4.32
C ASN A 94 -23.88 -25.48 5.44
N ASP A 95 -23.53 -24.20 5.51
CA ASP A 95 -23.98 -23.26 6.54
C ASP A 95 -25.45 -22.90 6.34
N PRO A 96 -26.17 -22.47 7.40
CA PRO A 96 -27.53 -21.96 7.26
C PRO A 96 -27.57 -20.80 6.26
N CYS A 97 -28.54 -20.85 5.36
CA CYS A 97 -28.63 -19.87 4.29
C CYS A 97 -29.03 -18.49 4.82
N SER A 98 -28.40 -17.46 4.27
CA SER A 98 -28.71 -16.04 4.53
C SER A 98 -30.17 -15.64 4.23
N CYS A 99 -30.93 -16.48 3.52
CA CYS A 99 -32.36 -16.32 3.24
C CYS A 99 -33.26 -16.54 4.48
N GLY A 100 -32.71 -16.96 5.62
CA GLY A 100 -33.46 -17.23 6.85
C GLY A 100 -34.27 -18.53 6.83
N SER A 101 -34.16 -19.33 5.77
CA SER A 101 -34.94 -20.57 5.61
C SER A 101 -34.53 -21.73 6.52
N GLY A 102 -33.44 -21.60 7.29
CA GLY A 102 -32.84 -22.67 8.09
C GLY A 102 -32.21 -23.80 7.26
N LYS A 103 -32.30 -23.76 5.92
CA LYS A 103 -31.71 -24.77 5.02
C LYS A 103 -30.23 -24.46 4.79
N LYS A 104 -29.44 -25.50 4.49
CA LYS A 104 -28.04 -25.34 4.05
C LYS A 104 -27.96 -24.46 2.80
N PHE A 105 -26.94 -23.61 2.68
CA PHE A 105 -26.76 -22.65 1.58
C PHE A 105 -26.93 -23.30 0.20
N LYS A 106 -26.27 -24.46 -0.02
CA LYS A 106 -26.35 -25.28 -1.26
C LYS A 106 -27.73 -25.83 -1.64
N LYS A 107 -28.73 -25.63 -0.79
CA LYS A 107 -30.11 -26.09 -0.96
C LYS A 107 -31.12 -24.93 -0.87
N CYS A 108 -30.68 -23.67 -0.76
CA CYS A 108 -31.53 -22.47 -0.83
C CYS A 108 -30.99 -21.53 -1.93
N CYS A 109 -30.12 -20.57 -1.58
CA CYS A 109 -29.64 -19.51 -2.49
C CYS A 109 -28.29 -19.78 -3.16
N GLY A 110 -27.72 -20.98 -2.98
CA GLY A 110 -26.44 -21.40 -3.56
C GLY A 110 -26.58 -22.56 -4.52
#